data_AF-A0A4P5S0R1-F1
#
_entry.id   AF-A0A4P5S0R1-F1
#
_cell.length_a   1.000
_cell.length_b   1.000
_cell.length_c   1.000
_cell.angle_alpha   90.00
_cell.angle_beta   90.00
_cell.angle_gamma   90.00
#
_symmetry.space_group_name_H-M   'P 1'
#
loop_
_entity.id
_entity.type
_entity.pdbx_description
1 polymer ?
#
loop_
_entity_poly.entity_id
_entity_poly.type
_entity_poly.pdbx_seq_one_letter_code
_entity_poly.pdbx_strand_id
1 'polypeptide(L)' 'MFLGADLLKWMVLALGGALFAGNVLAMVKPPPNPQEGDLARAPLKRSIFMASLGFIAAVWALASLVA' A
#
# COMPACT_ATOMS: atom_id res chain seq x y z
N MET A 1 -22.03 -14.28 8.25
CA MET A 1 -20.67 -13.80 8.57
C MET A 1 -20.20 -12.94 7.41
N PHE A 2 -20.04 -11.62 7.59
CA PHE A 2 -19.72 -10.63 6.53
C PHE A 2 -18.39 -10.92 5.79
N LEU A 3 -17.47 -11.64 6.43
CA LEU A 3 -16.16 -11.96 5.85
C LEU A 3 -16.09 -13.36 5.23
N GLY A 4 -16.93 -14.34 5.63
CA GLY A 4 -17.13 -15.64 4.96
C GLY A 4 -16.01 -16.17 4.05
N ALA A 5 -16.33 -16.42 2.77
CA ALA A 5 -15.40 -16.89 1.73
C ALA A 5 -14.53 -15.77 1.12
N ASP A 6 -14.83 -14.51 1.48
CA ASP A 6 -14.21 -13.32 0.89
C ASP A 6 -13.23 -12.62 1.84
N LEU A 7 -13.01 -13.18 3.03
CA LEU A 7 -12.16 -12.62 4.08
C LEU A 7 -10.78 -12.31 3.53
N LEU A 8 -10.21 -13.26 2.81
CA LEU A 8 -8.88 -13.11 2.22
C LEU A 8 -8.87 -11.99 1.18
N LYS A 9 -9.92 -11.85 0.37
CA LYS A 9 -10.03 -10.77 -0.61
C LYS A 9 -10.11 -9.41 0.09
N TRP A 10 -10.95 -9.28 1.13
CA TRP A 10 -11.03 -8.05 1.93
C TRP A 10 -9.71 -7.70 2.63
N MET A 11 -9.00 -8.69 3.18
CA MET A 11 -7.68 -8.47 3.80
C MET A 11 -6.63 -8.04 2.78
N VAL A 12 -6.59 -8.69 1.61
CA VAL A 12 -5.66 -8.31 0.53
C VAL A 12 -5.98 -6.92 -0.01
N LEU A 13 -7.27 -6.58 -0.16
CA LEU A 13 -7.68 -5.24 -0.56
C LEU A 13 -7.22 -4.18 0.45
N ALA A 14 -7.45 -4.42 1.73
CA ALA A 14 -7.04 -3.50 2.79
C ALA A 14 -5.51 -3.35 2.88
N LEU A 15 -4.78 -4.47 2.90
CA LEU A 15 -3.32 -4.47 3.00
C LEU A 15 -2.67 -3.90 1.74
N GLY A 16 -3.14 -4.29 0.56
CA GLY A 16 -2.65 -3.76 -0.72
C GLY A 16 -2.91 -2.26 -0.86
N GLY A 17 -4.12 -1.81 -0.50
CA GLY A 17 -4.49 -0.40 -0.49
C GLY A 17 -3.65 0.42 0.49
N ALA A 18 -3.43 -0.08 1.70
CA ALA A 18 -2.58 0.56 2.69
C ALA A 18 -1.12 0.64 2.24
N LEU A 19 -0.57 -0.43 1.65
CA LEU A 19 0.79 -0.47 1.13
C LEU A 19 0.99 0.54 -0.01
N PHE A 20 0.02 0.63 -0.93
CA PHE A 20 0.06 1.61 -2.01
C PHE A 20 -0.04 3.04 -1.47
N ALA A 21 -1.09 3.35 -0.70
CA ALA A 21 -1.33 4.69 -0.21
C ALA A 21 -0.19 5.20 0.70
N GLY A 22 0.33 4.35 1.59
CA GLY A 22 1.42 4.69 2.49
C GLY A 22 2.73 5.02 1.74
N ASN A 23 3.10 4.21 0.75
CA ASN A 23 4.31 4.48 -0.04
C ASN A 23 4.17 5.72 -0.93
N VAL A 24 3.00 5.93 -1.54
CA VAL A 24 2.72 7.14 -2.35
C VAL A 24 2.75 8.39 -1.46
N LEU A 25 2.09 8.37 -0.30
CA LEU A 25 2.08 9.50 0.63
C LEU A 25 3.49 9.83 1.15
N ALA A 26 4.30 8.81 1.46
CA ALA A 26 5.68 9.01 1.89
C ALA A 26 6.55 9.69 0.80
N MET A 27 6.25 9.45 -0.48
CA MET A 27 6.96 10.09 -1.60
C MET A 27 6.46 11.51 -1.89
N VAL A 28 5.14 11.74 -1.82
CA VAL A 28 4.52 13.04 -2.15
C VAL A 28 4.66 14.04 -1.01
N LYS A 29 4.53 13.58 0.24
CA LYS A 29 4.60 14.40 1.45
C LYS A 29 5.57 13.77 2.46
N PRO A 30 6.89 13.97 2.27
CA PRO A 30 7.88 13.55 3.26
C PRO A 30 7.59 14.16 4.64
N PRO A 31 8.00 13.50 5.75
CA PRO A 31 7.82 14.02 7.08
C PRO A 31 8.52 15.39 7.25
N PRO A 32 7.89 16.37 7.90
CA PRO A 32 8.45 17.71 8.06
C PRO A 32 9.62 17.76 9.06
N ASN A 33 9.75 16.76 9.94
CA ASN A 33 10.79 16.72 10.97
C ASN A 33 11.48 15.34 10.96
N PRO A 34 12.37 15.07 9.99
CA PRO A 34 13.15 13.84 9.95
C PRO A 34 14.03 13.72 11.21
N GLN A 35 14.07 12.53 11.82
CA GLN A 35 14.91 12.28 13.00
C GLN A 35 16.38 12.09 12.59
N GLU A 36 17.31 12.24 13.54
CA GLU A 36 18.71 11.88 13.29
C GLU A 36 18.81 10.40 12.86
N GLY A 37 19.37 10.16 11.67
CA GLY A 37 19.45 8.84 11.05
C GLY A 37 18.38 8.56 9.98
N ASP A 38 17.39 9.43 9.82
CA ASP A 38 16.44 9.32 8.70
C ASP A 38 17.09 9.71 7.37
N LEU A 39 16.68 9.02 6.31
CA LEU A 39 17.09 9.37 4.97
C LEU A 39 16.46 10.71 4.57
N ALA A 40 17.29 11.65 4.10
CA ALA A 40 16.85 12.96 3.61
C ALA A 40 15.80 12.87 2.48
N ARG A 41 15.74 11.72 1.78
CA ARG A 41 14.68 11.37 0.84
C ARG A 41 14.39 9.88 0.93
N ALA A 42 13.11 9.52 0.92
CA ALA A 42 12.70 8.12 0.85
C ALA A 42 13.38 7.41 -0.34
N PRO A 43 13.82 6.14 -0.18
CA PRO A 43 14.46 5.39 -1.26
C PRO A 43 13.46 5.11 -2.38
N LEU A 44 13.38 6.04 -3.34
CA LEU A 44 12.37 6.12 -4.40
C LEU A 44 12.15 4.79 -5.12
N LYS A 45 13.24 4.10 -5.49
CA LYS A 45 13.16 2.80 -6.19
C LYS A 45 12.37 1.76 -5.38
N ARG A 46 12.65 1.67 -4.07
CA ARG A 46 12.00 0.71 -3.16
C ARG A 46 10.54 1.12 -2.91
N SER A 47 10.27 2.40 -2.69
CA SER A 47 8.91 2.89 -2.46
C SER A 47 8.01 2.70 -3.68
N ILE A 48 8.52 2.94 -4.90
CA ILE A 48 7.78 2.70 -6.15
C ILE A 48 7.47 1.21 -6.29
N PHE A 49 8.45 0.33 -6.07
CA PHE A 49 8.23 -1.11 -6.14
C PHE A 49 7.16 -1.60 -5.16
N MET A 50 7.23 -1.15 -3.90
CA MET A 50 6.26 -1.48 -2.86
C MET A 50 4.86 -0.92 -3.18
N ALA A 51 4.78 0.31 -3.67
CA ALA A 51 3.53 0.92 -4.10
C ALA A 51 2.88 0.10 -5.23
N SER A 52 3.64 -0.23 -6.28
CA SER A 52 3.15 -1.04 -7.40
C SER A 52 2.65 -2.42 -6.97
N LEU A 53 3.36 -3.10 -6.07
CA LEU A 53 2.91 -4.37 -5.48
C LEU A 53 1.58 -4.23 -4.75
N GLY A 54 1.47 -3.22 -3.87
CA GLY A 54 0.24 -2.93 -3.14
C GLY A 54 -0.92 -2.62 -4.09
N PHE A 55 -0.65 -1.86 -5.15
CA PHE A 55 -1.64 -1.51 -6.16
C PHE A 55 -2.14 -2.74 -6.93
N ILE A 56 -1.24 -3.59 -7.43
CA ILE A 56 -1.61 -4.82 -8.14
C ILE A 56 -2.46 -5.72 -7.23
N ALA A 57 -2.05 -5.91 -5.98
CA ALA A 57 -2.80 -6.70 -5.00
C ALA A 57 -4.19 -6.11 -4.72
N ALA A 58 -4.29 -4.79 -4.54
CA ALA A 58 -5.55 -4.10 -4.31
C ALA A 58 -6.50 -4.22 -5.51
N VAL A 59 -5.99 -4.01 -6.73
CA VAL A 59 -6.78 -4.15 -7.97
C VAL A 59 -7.27 -5.59 -8.14
N TRP A 60 -6.40 -6.58 -7.92
CA TRP A 60 -6.79 -7.99 -8.02
C TRP A 60 -7.86 -8.37 -6.98
N ALA A 61 -7.70 -7.94 -5.73
CA ALA A 61 -8.67 -8.21 -4.67
C ALA A 61 -10.01 -7.52 -4.93
N LEU A 62 -9.98 -6.26 -5.40
CA LEU A 62 -11.18 -5.53 -5.77
C LEU A 62 -11.91 -6.21 -6.93
N ALA A 63 -11.18 -6.60 -7.99
CA ALA A 63 -11.75 -7.34 -9.11
C ALA A 63 -12.37 -8.67 -8.66
N SER A 64 -11.70 -9.40 -7.76
CA SER A 64 -12.20 -10.67 -7.21
C SER A 64 -13.40 -10.53 -6.27
N LEU A 65 -13.66 -9.34 -5.74
CA LEU A 65 -14.84 -9.04 -4.93
C LEU A 65 -16.04 -8.61 -5.78
N VAL A 66 -15.78 -8.08 -6.98
CA VAL A 66 -16.82 -7.58 -7.90
C VAL A 66 -17.23 -8.63 -8.93
N ALA A 67 -16.35 -9.57 -9.26
CA ALA A 67 -16.61 -10.71 -10.15
C ALA A 67 -17.28 -11.88 -9.40
#